data_AF-A0A0E4BVG6-F1
#
_entry.id   AF-A0A0E4BVG6-F1
#
_cell.length_a   1.000
_cell.length_b   1.000
_cell.length_c   1.000
_cell.angle_alpha   90.00
_cell.angle_beta   90.00
_cell.angle_gamma   90.00
#
_symmetry.space_group_name_H-M   'P 1'
#
loop_
_entity.id
_entity.type
_entity.pdbx_description
1 polymer ?
#
loop_
_entity_poly.entity_id
_entity_poly.type
_entity_poly.pdbx_seq_one_letter_code
_entity_poly.pdbx_strand_id
1 'polypeptide(L)'
;MLAVLLKANGMSADMITRYLEGDLKECMIPELGVTSRYAQITLGTEWGRELINSDLWADTWAAGVADGESVMNDSVRFPNEEKAIQQLGGFTILIKRPGTKPAKFSWGWIGEKLYDWFGVLWGAHDSERTDLLKPDYIIHNDSTVEQLYADIDEAVRHWEERGRTSSPKGVVGGLGVIPLALGRI
;
A
#
# COMPACT_ATOMS: atom_id res chain seq x y z
N MET A 1 -5.12 -3.48 13.70
CA MET A 1 -6.42 -3.81 14.35
C MET A 1 -6.56 -5.29 14.63
N LEU A 2 -6.46 -6.18 13.64
CA LEU A 2 -6.58 -7.64 13.86
C LEU A 2 -5.59 -8.16 14.91
N ALA A 3 -4.33 -7.70 14.88
CA ALA A 3 -3.33 -7.99 15.92
C ALA A 3 -3.83 -7.69 17.35
N VAL A 4 -4.53 -6.57 17.53
CA VAL A 4 -5.03 -6.13 18.85
C VAL A 4 -6.14 -7.05 19.34
N LEU A 5 -7.06 -7.44 18.44
CA LEU A 5 -8.12 -8.40 18.75
C LEU A 5 -7.54 -9.77 19.14
N LEU A 6 -6.59 -10.29 18.34
CA LEU A 6 -5.96 -11.58 18.63
C LEU A 6 -5.20 -11.57 19.95
N LYS A 7 -4.49 -10.47 20.25
CA LYS A 7 -3.82 -10.28 21.53
C LYS A 7 -4.81 -10.25 22.70
N ALA A 8 -5.96 -9.59 22.54
CA ALA A 8 -7.02 -9.56 23.55
C ALA A 8 -7.62 -10.96 23.82
N ASN A 9 -7.64 -11.83 22.82
CA ASN A 9 -8.04 -13.23 22.95
C ASN A 9 -6.93 -14.13 23.56
N GLY A 10 -5.81 -13.56 24.00
CA GLY A 10 -4.72 -14.29 24.63
C GLY A 10 -3.71 -14.92 23.67
N MET A 11 -3.77 -14.60 22.38
CA MET A 11 -2.79 -15.09 21.40
C MET A 11 -1.42 -14.45 21.64
N SER A 12 -0.36 -15.26 21.60
CA SER A 12 1.02 -14.76 21.75
C SER A 12 1.44 -13.90 20.56
N ALA A 13 2.42 -13.01 20.79
CA ALA A 13 2.96 -12.14 19.74
C ALA A 13 3.52 -12.95 18.55
N ASP A 14 4.24 -14.04 18.82
CA ASP A 14 4.81 -14.91 17.77
C ASP A 14 3.71 -15.54 16.89
N MET A 15 2.62 -16.00 17.51
CA MET A 15 1.49 -16.57 16.76
C MET A 15 0.75 -15.51 15.94
N ILE A 16 0.58 -14.30 16.50
CA ILE A 16 0.00 -13.17 15.76
C ILE A 16 0.83 -12.87 14.52
N THR A 17 2.16 -12.78 14.63
CA THR A 17 3.04 -12.56 13.47
C THR A 17 2.89 -13.66 12.43
N ARG A 18 2.87 -14.93 12.85
CA ARG A 18 2.66 -16.06 11.92
C ARG A 18 1.34 -15.99 11.17
N TYR A 19 0.27 -15.55 11.83
CA TYR A 19 -1.04 -15.37 11.18
C TYR A 19 -1.09 -14.13 10.30
N LEU A 20 -0.53 -12.99 10.71
CA LEU A 20 -0.69 -11.75 9.97
C LEU A 20 0.24 -11.67 8.75
N GLU A 21 1.47 -12.15 8.90
CA GLU A 21 2.56 -11.94 7.94
C GLU A 21 3.26 -13.24 7.53
N GLY A 22 3.10 -14.32 8.32
CA GLY A 22 3.84 -15.56 8.14
C GLY A 22 3.07 -16.70 7.47
N ASP A 23 3.50 -17.91 7.81
CA ASP A 23 3.08 -19.18 7.19
C ASP A 23 1.63 -19.58 7.50
N LEU A 24 1.00 -18.98 8.51
CA LEU A 24 -0.38 -19.29 8.90
C LEU A 24 -1.41 -18.33 8.28
N LYS A 25 -1.01 -17.44 7.37
CA LYS A 25 -1.88 -16.40 6.81
C LYS A 25 -3.12 -16.94 6.11
N GLU A 26 -2.99 -18.09 5.45
CA GLU A 26 -4.08 -18.80 4.77
C GLU A 26 -4.71 -19.90 5.66
N CYS A 27 -4.22 -20.07 6.90
CA CYS A 27 -4.81 -20.97 7.87
C CYS A 27 -5.95 -20.31 8.63
N MET A 28 -6.90 -21.13 9.05
CA MET A 28 -8.00 -20.71 9.91
C MET A 28 -7.47 -20.25 11.26
N ILE A 29 -8.01 -19.14 11.75
CA ILE A 29 -7.87 -18.68 13.14
C ILE A 29 -9.04 -19.30 13.92
N PRO A 30 -8.78 -20.25 14.85
CA PRO A 30 -9.84 -20.97 15.56
C PRO A 30 -10.83 -20.05 16.26
N GLU A 31 -10.36 -18.95 16.86
CA GLU A 31 -11.17 -18.00 17.62
C GLU A 31 -12.13 -17.18 16.73
N LEU A 32 -11.81 -17.04 15.44
CA LEU A 32 -12.58 -16.20 14.51
C LEU A 32 -13.39 -17.02 13.51
N GLY A 33 -13.09 -18.31 13.34
CA GLY A 33 -13.77 -19.15 12.35
C GLY A 33 -13.54 -18.73 10.90
N VAL A 34 -12.50 -17.94 10.63
CA VAL A 34 -12.07 -17.49 9.29
C VAL A 34 -10.54 -17.47 9.20
N THR A 35 -9.98 -17.38 7.99
CA THR A 35 -8.54 -17.21 7.79
C THR A 35 -8.09 -15.79 8.12
N SER A 36 -6.80 -15.63 8.46
CA SER A 36 -6.19 -14.30 8.65
C SER A 36 -6.28 -13.45 7.39
N ARG A 37 -6.03 -14.05 6.21
CA ARG A 37 -6.21 -13.41 4.89
C ARG A 37 -7.59 -12.78 4.74
N TYR A 38 -8.64 -13.58 4.99
CA TYR A 38 -10.02 -13.12 4.84
C TYR A 38 -10.30 -11.95 5.79
N ALA A 39 -9.95 -12.08 7.07
CA ALA A 39 -10.16 -11.04 8.06
C ALA A 39 -9.42 -9.72 7.73
N GLN A 40 -8.19 -9.79 7.21
CA GLN A 40 -7.43 -8.60 6.80
C GLN A 40 -8.05 -7.89 5.60
N ILE A 41 -8.53 -8.67 4.61
CA ILE A 41 -9.17 -8.12 3.42
C ILE A 41 -10.47 -7.41 3.80
N THR A 42 -11.40 -8.08 4.49
CA THR A 42 -12.70 -7.51 4.83
C THR A 42 -12.59 -6.32 5.79
N LEU A 43 -11.63 -6.37 6.71
CA LEU A 43 -11.30 -5.20 7.54
C LEU A 43 -10.80 -4.03 6.68
N GLY A 44 -9.94 -4.30 5.69
CA GLY A 44 -9.35 -3.30 4.81
C GLY A 44 -10.34 -2.71 3.79
N THR A 45 -11.29 -3.48 3.29
CA THR A 45 -12.22 -3.03 2.24
C THR A 45 -13.61 -2.75 2.80
N GLU A 46 -14.35 -3.78 3.19
CA GLU A 46 -15.76 -3.64 3.62
C GLU A 46 -15.85 -2.74 4.85
N TRP A 47 -15.16 -3.07 5.92
CA TRP A 47 -15.21 -2.24 7.12
C TRP A 47 -14.52 -0.88 6.89
N GLY A 48 -13.26 -0.88 6.47
CA GLY A 48 -12.47 0.35 6.37
C GLY A 48 -12.98 1.32 5.31
N ARG A 49 -13.11 0.86 4.07
CA ARG A 49 -13.42 1.74 2.92
C ARG A 49 -14.90 1.99 2.74
N GLU A 50 -15.72 0.94 2.84
CA GLU A 50 -17.15 1.07 2.52
C GLU A 50 -17.95 1.61 3.70
N LEU A 51 -17.66 1.15 4.92
CA LEU A 51 -18.42 1.55 6.11
C LEU A 51 -17.87 2.81 6.79
N ILE A 52 -16.54 3.01 6.81
CA ILE A 52 -15.94 4.17 7.50
C ILE A 52 -15.66 5.32 6.53
N ASN A 53 -14.70 5.15 5.62
CA ASN A 53 -14.35 6.17 4.62
C ASN A 53 -13.48 5.53 3.52
N SER A 54 -13.80 5.77 2.24
CA SER A 54 -13.03 5.27 1.10
C SER A 54 -11.55 5.67 1.13
N ASP A 55 -11.25 6.82 1.74
CA ASP A 55 -9.92 7.40 1.88
C ASP A 55 -9.25 7.09 3.24
N LEU A 56 -9.90 6.32 4.13
CA LEU A 56 -9.43 6.04 5.50
C LEU A 56 -7.92 5.71 5.57
N TRP A 57 -7.47 4.75 4.75
CA TRP A 57 -6.10 4.27 4.79
C TRP A 57 -5.10 5.26 4.18
N ALA A 58 -5.50 5.97 3.12
CA ALA A 58 -4.69 7.00 2.49
C ALA A 58 -4.49 8.19 3.44
N ASP A 59 -5.57 8.65 4.07
CA ASP A 59 -5.55 9.75 5.04
C ASP A 59 -4.73 9.37 6.28
N THR A 60 -4.93 8.16 6.81
CA THR A 60 -4.18 7.69 7.99
C THR A 60 -2.69 7.57 7.70
N TRP A 61 -2.33 7.05 6.51
CA TRP A 61 -0.94 6.96 6.10
C TRP A 61 -0.33 8.36 5.92
N ALA A 62 -1.01 9.26 5.19
CA ALA A 62 -0.58 10.63 4.96
C ALA A 62 -0.37 11.41 6.26
N ALA A 63 -1.26 11.25 7.25
CA ALA A 63 -1.13 11.89 8.56
C ALA A 63 0.07 11.37 9.38
N GLY A 64 0.59 10.19 9.05
CA GLY A 64 1.76 9.60 9.70
C GLY A 64 3.10 9.97 9.05
N VAL A 65 3.10 10.58 7.86
CA VAL A 65 4.33 11.02 7.18
C VAL A 65 4.80 12.34 7.79
N ALA A 66 6.00 12.35 8.39
CA ALA A 66 6.59 13.57 8.95
C ALA A 66 7.42 14.34 7.91
N ASP A 67 7.45 15.67 8.04
CA ASP A 67 8.24 16.54 7.16
C ASP A 67 9.73 16.18 7.19
N GLY A 68 10.33 16.04 6.02
CA GLY A 68 11.76 15.77 5.86
C GLY A 68 12.17 14.30 6.04
N GLU A 69 11.22 13.39 6.31
CA GLU A 69 11.48 11.95 6.30
C GLU A 69 11.40 11.36 4.89
N SER A 70 12.27 10.40 4.61
CA SER A 70 12.15 9.55 3.43
C SER A 70 11.33 8.32 3.81
N VAL A 71 10.11 8.23 3.30
CA VAL A 71 9.15 7.17 3.61
C VAL A 71 8.74 6.45 2.34
N MET A 72 8.65 5.11 2.41
CA MET A 72 8.17 4.26 1.32
C MET A 72 6.88 3.56 1.74
N ASN A 73 5.93 3.45 0.80
CA ASN A 73 4.74 2.62 0.93
C ASN A 73 4.74 1.54 -0.16
N ASP A 74 4.91 0.28 0.23
CA ASP A 74 4.92 -0.88 -0.66
C ASP A 74 3.53 -1.51 -0.87
N SER A 75 2.53 -0.99 -0.17
CA SER A 75 1.22 -1.59 -0.03
C SER A 75 0.12 -0.80 -0.75
N VAL A 76 0.49 0.06 -1.71
CA VAL A 76 -0.44 0.77 -2.60
C VAL A 76 -1.22 -0.25 -3.45
N ARG A 77 -2.55 -0.16 -3.40
CA ARG A 77 -3.50 -1.02 -4.13
C ARG A 77 -4.58 -0.23 -4.85
N PHE A 78 -4.85 1.00 -4.43
CA PHE A 78 -5.98 1.79 -4.94
C PHE A 78 -5.55 3.17 -5.48
N PRO A 79 -6.26 3.73 -6.49
CA PRO A 79 -5.90 5.02 -7.08
C PRO A 79 -5.90 6.20 -6.10
N ASN A 80 -6.70 6.15 -5.04
CA ASN A 80 -6.73 7.21 -4.04
C ASN A 80 -5.46 7.22 -3.16
N GLU A 81 -4.87 6.05 -2.89
CA GLU A 81 -3.60 5.93 -2.16
C GLU A 81 -2.43 6.46 -3.00
N GLU A 82 -2.38 6.09 -4.29
CA GLU A 82 -1.42 6.62 -5.24
C GLU A 82 -1.50 8.14 -5.32
N LYS A 83 -2.72 8.67 -5.45
CA LYS A 83 -2.96 10.12 -5.49
C LYS A 83 -2.52 10.81 -4.20
N ALA A 84 -2.76 10.21 -3.04
CA ALA A 84 -2.32 10.76 -1.76
C ALA A 84 -0.77 10.88 -1.70
N ILE A 85 -0.05 9.86 -2.16
CA ILE A 85 1.43 9.90 -2.26
C ILE A 85 1.88 11.03 -3.19
N GLN A 86 1.29 11.12 -4.38
CA GLN A 86 1.63 12.16 -5.36
C GLN A 86 1.34 13.58 -4.84
N GLN A 87 0.25 13.76 -4.08
CA GLN A 87 -0.13 15.04 -3.48
C GLN A 87 0.84 15.50 -2.38
N LEU A 88 1.50 14.56 -1.70
CA LEU A 88 2.58 14.85 -0.75
C LEU A 88 3.94 15.11 -1.44
N GLY A 89 3.98 15.18 -2.77
CA GLY A 89 5.21 15.34 -3.53
C GLY A 89 6.03 14.05 -3.67
N GLY A 90 5.45 12.92 -3.28
CA GLY A 90 6.05 11.60 -3.44
C GLY A 90 6.09 11.13 -4.90
N PHE A 91 6.68 9.96 -5.11
CA PHE A 91 6.86 9.36 -6.43
C PHE A 91 6.37 7.92 -6.43
N THR A 92 5.60 7.57 -7.44
CA THR A 92 4.94 6.26 -7.52
C THR A 92 5.55 5.40 -8.63
N ILE A 93 6.00 4.20 -8.27
CA ILE A 93 6.64 3.25 -9.18
C ILE A 93 5.80 1.97 -9.24
N LEU A 94 5.39 1.57 -10.43
CA LEU A 94 4.71 0.29 -10.67
C LEU A 94 5.66 -0.72 -11.31
N ILE A 95 5.90 -1.82 -10.61
CA ILE A 95 6.74 -2.93 -11.11
C ILE A 95 5.83 -3.97 -11.77
N LYS A 96 5.99 -4.18 -13.08
CA LYS A 96 5.24 -5.15 -13.88
C LYS A 96 6.12 -6.34 -14.24
N ARG A 97 5.73 -7.54 -13.80
CA ARG A 97 6.36 -8.80 -14.23
C ARG A 97 5.59 -9.42 -15.40
N PRO A 98 6.21 -9.78 -16.52
CA PRO A 98 5.51 -10.48 -17.60
C PRO A 98 4.95 -11.82 -17.11
N GLY A 99 3.78 -12.19 -17.61
CA GLY A 99 3.17 -13.49 -17.34
C GLY A 99 2.52 -13.65 -15.96
N THR A 100 2.63 -12.66 -15.06
CA THR A 100 1.82 -12.65 -13.83
C THR A 100 0.42 -12.16 -14.16
N LYS A 101 -0.56 -13.04 -14.00
CA LYS A 101 -1.98 -12.67 -13.92
C LYS A 101 -2.30 -12.35 -12.45
N PRO A 102 -3.37 -11.59 -12.15
CA PRO A 102 -3.92 -11.49 -10.80
C PRO A 102 -4.04 -12.90 -10.21
N ALA A 103 -3.73 -13.04 -8.92
CA ALA A 103 -3.63 -14.34 -8.29
C ALA A 103 -4.94 -15.11 -8.49
N LYS A 104 -4.90 -16.22 -9.25
CA LYS A 104 -6.04 -17.14 -9.28
C LYS A 104 -6.19 -17.74 -7.89
N PHE A 105 -7.35 -17.55 -7.27
CA PHE A 105 -7.75 -18.22 -6.03
C PHE A 105 -7.47 -19.73 -6.11
N SER A 106 -6.69 -20.28 -5.18
CA SER A 106 -6.28 -21.70 -5.20
C SER A 106 -7.13 -22.57 -4.27
N TRP A 107 -8.43 -22.74 -4.54
CA TRP A 107 -9.29 -23.60 -3.70
C TRP A 107 -10.23 -24.55 -4.46
N GLY A 108 -9.90 -24.91 -5.70
CA GLY A 108 -10.63 -25.95 -6.46
C GLY A 108 -12.16 -25.75 -6.45
N TRP A 109 -12.92 -26.84 -6.52
CA TRP A 109 -14.38 -26.80 -6.69
C TRP A 109 -15.17 -26.13 -5.54
N ILE A 110 -14.61 -26.09 -4.31
CA ILE A 110 -15.21 -25.39 -3.16
C ILE A 110 -14.98 -23.88 -3.30
N GLY A 111 -13.79 -23.49 -3.77
CA GLY A 111 -13.50 -22.09 -4.11
C GLY A 111 -14.38 -21.57 -5.23
N GLU A 112 -14.68 -22.40 -6.24
CA GLU A 112 -15.55 -22.04 -7.37
C GLU A 112 -17.01 -21.84 -6.93
N LYS A 113 -17.53 -22.67 -6.02
CA LYS A 113 -18.88 -22.53 -5.43
C LYS A 113 -19.02 -21.30 -4.52
N LEU A 114 -17.99 -20.99 -3.73
CA LEU A 114 -17.95 -19.76 -2.92
C LEU A 114 -17.80 -18.52 -3.80
N TYR A 115 -17.04 -18.61 -4.89
CA TYR A 115 -16.90 -17.56 -5.88
C TYR A 115 -18.18 -17.36 -6.71
N ASP A 116 -18.97 -18.38 -7.00
CA ASP A 116 -20.28 -18.19 -7.66
C ASP A 116 -21.33 -17.58 -6.72
N TRP A 117 -21.26 -17.88 -5.41
CA TRP A 117 -22.17 -17.30 -4.42
C TRP A 117 -21.76 -15.86 -4.04
N PHE A 118 -20.47 -15.59 -3.86
CA PHE A 118 -19.96 -14.26 -3.46
C PHE A 118 -19.47 -13.40 -4.64
N GLY A 119 -19.00 -14.00 -5.73
CA GLY A 119 -18.41 -13.32 -6.90
C GLY A 119 -19.42 -12.85 -7.94
N VAL A 120 -20.70 -13.25 -7.88
CA VAL A 120 -21.77 -12.52 -8.57
C VAL A 120 -21.96 -11.12 -7.94
N LEU A 121 -21.51 -10.93 -6.70
CA LEU A 121 -21.51 -9.64 -6.00
C LEU A 121 -20.18 -8.86 -6.17
N TRP A 122 -19.05 -9.53 -6.43
CA TRP A 122 -17.70 -8.93 -6.37
C TRP A 122 -16.77 -9.42 -7.49
N GLY A 123 -16.94 -8.88 -8.70
CA GLY A 123 -16.02 -9.14 -9.81
C GLY A 123 -14.61 -8.62 -9.52
N ALA A 124 -13.62 -9.50 -9.43
CA ALA A 124 -12.19 -9.20 -9.25
C ALA A 124 -11.91 -8.11 -8.19
N HIS A 125 -11.75 -8.52 -6.92
CA HIS A 125 -11.51 -7.64 -5.77
C HIS A 125 -10.66 -6.41 -6.17
N ASP A 126 -11.22 -5.20 -6.03
CA ASP A 126 -10.66 -3.96 -6.61
C ASP A 126 -9.18 -3.72 -6.24
N SER A 127 -8.74 -4.26 -5.10
CA SER A 127 -7.34 -4.25 -4.64
C SER A 127 -6.34 -4.95 -5.57
N GLU A 128 -6.78 -5.78 -6.51
CA GLU A 128 -5.91 -6.46 -7.48
C GLU A 128 -5.89 -5.76 -8.86
N ARG A 129 -6.68 -4.70 -9.04
CA ARG A 129 -6.84 -3.95 -10.30
C ARG A 129 -5.76 -2.89 -10.47
N THR A 130 -4.53 -3.34 -10.72
CA THR A 130 -3.41 -2.45 -11.03
C THR A 130 -3.60 -1.64 -12.32
N ASP A 131 -4.57 -2.01 -13.17
CA ASP A 131 -4.97 -1.27 -14.37
C ASP A 131 -5.60 0.10 -14.08
N LEU A 132 -6.05 0.33 -12.84
CA LEU A 132 -6.64 1.60 -12.43
C LEU A 132 -5.59 2.62 -11.94
N LEU A 133 -4.37 2.16 -11.65
CA LEU A 133 -3.26 3.00 -11.17
C LEU A 133 -2.66 3.82 -12.31
N LYS A 134 -2.20 5.03 -11.98
CA LYS A 134 -1.52 5.99 -12.86
C LYS A 134 -0.16 6.35 -12.26
N PRO A 135 0.79 5.40 -12.25
CA PRO A 135 2.09 5.60 -11.61
C PRO A 135 2.92 6.61 -12.39
N ASP A 136 3.82 7.29 -11.68
CA ASP A 136 4.78 8.21 -12.30
C ASP A 136 5.83 7.48 -13.14
N TYR A 137 6.16 6.24 -12.75
CA TYR A 137 7.15 5.40 -13.43
C TYR A 137 6.72 3.94 -13.47
N ILE A 138 7.05 3.24 -14.56
CA ILE A 138 6.75 1.82 -14.75
C ILE A 138 8.07 1.08 -14.99
N ILE A 139 8.35 0.09 -14.15
CA ILE A 139 9.48 -0.83 -14.32
C ILE A 139 8.95 -2.14 -14.88
N HIS A 140 9.54 -2.62 -15.97
CA HIS A 140 9.24 -3.92 -16.55
C HIS A 140 10.25 -4.95 -16.02
N ASN A 141 9.83 -5.77 -15.06
CA ASN A 141 10.67 -6.79 -14.43
C ASN A 141 10.67 -8.08 -15.27
N ASP A 142 11.44 -8.07 -16.36
CA ASP A 142 11.55 -9.16 -17.34
C ASP A 142 12.98 -9.71 -17.53
N SER A 143 13.93 -9.24 -16.72
CA SER A 143 15.36 -9.55 -16.79
C SER A 143 15.88 -10.16 -15.47
N THR A 144 17.12 -9.85 -15.09
CA THR A 144 17.74 -10.31 -13.84
C THR A 144 17.42 -9.39 -12.66
N VAL A 145 17.70 -9.86 -11.43
CA VAL A 145 17.54 -9.05 -10.21
C VAL A 145 18.47 -7.83 -10.22
N GLU A 146 19.68 -7.97 -10.76
CA GLU A 146 20.63 -6.88 -10.90
C GLU A 146 20.09 -5.79 -11.84
N GLN A 147 19.42 -6.18 -12.92
CA GLN A 147 18.75 -5.23 -13.81
C GLN A 147 17.58 -4.54 -13.10
N LEU A 148 16.77 -5.27 -12.35
CA LEU A 148 15.68 -4.68 -11.57
C LEU A 148 16.20 -3.61 -10.60
N TYR A 149 17.33 -3.85 -9.92
CA TYR A 149 17.94 -2.84 -9.05
C TYR A 149 18.43 -1.62 -9.84
N ALA A 150 19.06 -1.83 -11.00
CA ALA A 150 19.49 -0.74 -11.86
C ALA A 150 18.29 0.12 -12.35
N ASP A 151 17.17 -0.51 -12.68
CA ASP A 151 15.95 0.17 -13.11
C ASP A 151 15.30 0.97 -11.97
N ILE A 152 15.36 0.46 -10.73
CA ILE A 152 14.92 1.18 -9.53
C ILE A 152 15.80 2.41 -9.31
N ASP A 153 17.13 2.27 -9.39
CA ASP A 153 18.06 3.39 -9.25
C ASP A 153 17.83 4.47 -10.33
N GLU A 154 17.52 4.05 -11.56
CA GLU A 154 17.13 4.97 -12.64
C GLU A 154 15.83 5.70 -12.34
N ALA A 155 14.80 5.00 -11.87
CA ALA A 155 13.51 5.59 -11.51
C ALA A 155 13.68 6.64 -10.39
N VAL A 156 14.48 6.34 -9.37
CA VAL A 156 14.76 7.27 -8.27
C VAL A 156 15.53 8.50 -8.76
N ARG A 157 16.55 8.33 -9.60
CA ARG A 157 17.27 9.46 -10.20
C ARG A 157 16.32 10.36 -11.01
N HIS A 158 15.42 9.76 -11.80
CA HIS A 158 14.45 10.53 -12.57
C HIS A 158 13.56 11.39 -11.66
N TRP A 159 13.10 10.85 -10.54
CA TRP A 159 12.34 11.60 -9.54
C TRP A 159 13.13 12.77 -8.95
N GLU A 160 14.38 12.54 -8.53
CA GLU A 160 15.24 13.61 -7.98
C GLU A 160 15.45 14.76 -8.98
N GLU A 161 15.68 14.43 -10.25
CA GLU A 161 15.85 15.43 -11.32
C GLU A 161 14.57 16.24 -11.55
N ARG A 162 13.40 15.60 -11.43
CA ARG A 162 12.10 16.27 -11.51
C ARG A 162 11.90 17.25 -10.34
N GLY A 163 12.33 16.88 -9.13
CA GLY A 163 12.31 17.79 -7.96
C GLY A 163 13.27 18.98 -8.10
N ARG A 164 14.43 18.79 -8.74
CA ARG A 164 15.40 19.86 -9.02
C ARG A 164 14.93 20.84 -10.10
N THR A 165 14.12 20.40 -11.04
CA THR A 165 13.61 21.23 -12.16
C THR A 165 12.32 21.98 -11.84
N SER A 166 11.51 21.48 -10.89
CA SER A 166 10.31 22.16 -10.38
C SER A 166 10.61 23.22 -9.31
N SER A 167 11.79 23.19 -8.68
CA SER A 167 12.28 24.28 -7.83
C SER A 167 12.74 25.46 -8.71
N PRO A 168 12.26 26.70 -8.49
CA PRO A 168 12.70 27.84 -9.29
C PRO A 168 14.22 28.01 -9.17
N LYS A 169 14.92 28.05 -10.31
CA LYS A 169 16.33 28.50 -10.38
C LYS A 169 16.38 29.95 -9.91
N GLY A 170 16.59 30.17 -8.61
CA GLY A 170 16.62 31.53 -8.07
C GLY A 170 16.59 31.67 -6.56
N VAL A 171 17.37 30.90 -5.81
CA VAL A 171 17.90 31.40 -4.52
C VAL A 171 19.37 30.99 -4.43
N VAL A 172 20.24 31.90 -4.87
CA VAL A 172 21.66 31.88 -4.56
C VAL A 172 21.83 32.57 -3.20
N GLY A 173 22.29 31.82 -2.20
CA GLY A 173 23.06 32.34 -1.06
C GLY A 173 22.28 32.89 0.13
N GLY A 174 22.70 32.49 1.33
CA GLY A 174 22.52 33.27 2.55
C GLY A 174 22.20 32.45 3.80
N LEU A 175 23.21 32.21 4.63
CA LEU A 175 23.02 32.09 6.07
C LEU A 175 22.15 33.27 6.58
N GLY A 176 21.05 32.99 7.29
CA GLY A 176 20.13 34.02 7.76
C GLY A 176 19.11 33.53 8.78
N VAL A 177 19.51 33.62 10.04
CA VAL A 177 18.75 33.58 11.30
C VAL A 177 17.33 34.22 11.23
N ILE A 178 16.29 33.44 11.62
CA ILE A 178 15.13 33.70 12.55
C ILE A 178 14.47 35.12 12.52
N PRO A 179 13.11 35.28 12.48
CA PRO A 179 12.33 35.22 13.73
C PRO A 179 10.90 34.64 13.74
N LEU A 180 10.65 33.96 14.87
CA LEU A 180 9.39 33.89 15.62
C LEU A 180 8.39 35.01 15.28
N ALA A 181 7.15 34.63 15.03
CA ALA A 181 5.99 35.47 15.32
C ALA A 181 4.91 34.65 16.03
N LEU A 182 4.79 34.89 17.33
CA LEU A 182 3.62 34.61 18.16
C LEU A 182 2.44 35.50 17.73
N GLY A 183 1.21 34.97 17.84
CA GLY A 183 -0.04 35.75 17.94
C GLY A 183 -1.25 35.01 17.37
N ARG A 184 -1.92 34.14 18.14
CA ARG A 184 -3.23 34.37 18.80
C ARG A 184 -4.35 34.84 17.87
N ILE A 185 -5.38 34.00 17.65
CA ILE A 185 -6.64 33.95 18.43
C ILE A 185 -7.05 32.48 18.55
#